data_AF-A0AAC9JGW7-F1
#
_entry.id   AF-A0AAC9JGW7-F1
#
_cell.length_a   1.000
_cell.length_b   1.000
_cell.length_c   1.000
_cell.angle_alpha   90.00
_cell.angle_beta   90.00
_cell.angle_gamma   90.00
#
_symmetry.space_group_name_H-M   'P 1'
#
loop_
_entity.id
_entity.type
_entity.pdbx_description
1 polymer ?
#
loop_
_entity_poly.entity_id
_entity_poly.type
_entity_poly.pdbx_seq_one_letter_code
_entity_poly.pdbx_strand_id
1 'polypeptide(L)'
;MQTGNKSVDQLIAKYGILSTPGVNEFQRRVRLTGGDERANNLPFCMYQKVAYAPLSQFFSVHHFYLPSHKGKLASFLFDEKGNLIEQVYYQRVARWVKVCRKLEQLVKRSKQDIQLAA
;
A
#
# COMPACT_ATOMS: atom_id res chain seq x y z
N MET A 1 15.15 -9.87 4.30
CA MET A 1 14.59 -9.14 5.46
C MET A 1 13.46 -9.97 6.05
N GLN A 2 13.37 -10.15 7.37
CA GLN A 2 12.31 -10.97 7.98
C GLN A 2 11.26 -10.06 8.64
N THR A 3 10.01 -10.15 8.20
CA THR A 3 8.86 -9.47 8.81
C THR A 3 8.48 -10.10 10.15
N GLY A 4 8.93 -11.33 10.42
CA GLY A 4 8.56 -12.13 11.60
C GLY A 4 7.30 -12.96 11.38
N ASN A 5 6.81 -12.99 10.13
CA ASN A 5 5.76 -13.89 9.68
C ASN A 5 6.24 -14.63 8.43
N LYS A 6 6.53 -15.93 8.57
CA LYS A 6 7.07 -16.76 7.50
C LYS A 6 6.24 -16.71 6.22
N SER A 7 4.91 -16.68 6.33
CA SER A 7 4.02 -16.64 5.18
C SER A 7 4.12 -15.31 4.43
N VAL A 8 4.22 -14.19 5.15
CA VAL A 8 4.43 -12.87 4.53
C VAL A 8 5.82 -12.78 3.90
N ASP A 9 6.84 -13.30 4.60
CA ASP A 9 8.21 -13.31 4.09
C ASP A 9 8.35 -14.12 2.79
N GLN A 10 7.66 -15.27 2.72
CA GLN A 10 7.56 -16.07 1.49
C GLN A 10 6.84 -15.33 0.36
N LEU A 11 5.75 -14.62 0.65
CA LEU A 11 5.03 -13.83 -0.35
C LEU A 11 5.86 -12.66 -0.87
N ILE A 12 6.61 -11.98 0.00
CA ILE A 12 7.54 -10.92 -0.41
C ILE A 12 8.66 -11.51 -1.27
N ALA A 13 9.21 -12.67 -0.90
CA ALA A 13 10.24 -13.33 -1.71
C ALA A 13 9.72 -13.80 -3.08
N LYS A 14 8.45 -14.26 -3.15
CA LYS A 14 7.82 -14.76 -4.38
C LYS A 14 7.38 -13.65 -5.32
N TYR A 15 6.72 -12.61 -4.80
CA TYR A 15 6.05 -11.58 -5.60
C TYR A 15 6.76 -10.22 -5.58
N GLY A 16 7.77 -10.04 -4.73
CA GLY A 16 8.41 -8.74 -4.51
C GLY A 16 7.44 -7.70 -3.92
N ILE A 17 7.78 -6.42 -4.07
CA ILE A 17 6.89 -5.28 -3.77
C ILE A 17 6.52 -4.62 -5.10
N LEU A 18 5.22 -4.40 -5.33
CA LEU A 18 4.76 -3.80 -6.58
C LEU A 18 5.20 -2.32 -6.69
N SER A 19 6.08 -2.06 -7.66
CA SER A 19 6.55 -0.73 -8.04
C SER A 19 5.57 0.01 -8.96
N THR A 20 4.81 -0.73 -9.77
CA THR A 20 3.82 -0.23 -10.73
C THR A 20 2.40 -0.66 -10.35
N PRO A 21 1.35 -0.02 -10.91
CA PRO A 21 -0.03 -0.48 -10.73
C PRO A 21 -0.20 -1.93 -11.17
N GLY A 22 -0.85 -2.74 -10.34
CA GLY A 22 -0.99 -4.18 -10.57
C GLY A 22 -1.71 -4.88 -9.43
N VAL A 23 -2.00 -6.17 -9.62
CA VAL A 23 -2.68 -6.99 -8.62
C VAL A 23 -2.06 -8.38 -8.57
N ASN A 24 -1.86 -8.89 -7.36
CA ASN A 24 -1.55 -10.29 -7.09
C ASN A 24 -2.22 -10.73 -5.78
N GLU A 25 -1.98 -11.96 -5.35
CA GLU A 25 -2.59 -12.54 -4.16
C GLU A 25 -2.22 -11.83 -2.85
N PHE A 26 -1.07 -11.14 -2.82
CA PHE A 26 -0.53 -10.50 -1.63
C PHE A 26 -0.78 -8.99 -1.59
N GLN A 27 -0.80 -8.34 -2.75
CA GLN A 27 -0.82 -6.89 -2.85
C GLN A 27 -1.53 -6.41 -4.10
N ARG A 28 -2.15 -5.25 -3.99
CA ARG A 28 -2.77 -4.53 -5.10
C ARG A 28 -2.33 -3.08 -5.06
N ARG A 29 -1.81 -2.58 -6.17
CA ARG A 29 -1.45 -1.18 -6.33
C ARG A 29 -2.29 -0.55 -7.43
N VAL A 30 -2.91 0.57 -7.13
CA VAL A 30 -3.79 1.31 -8.06
C VAL A 30 -3.36 2.77 -8.08
N ARG A 31 -3.45 3.40 -9.24
CA ARG A 31 -3.32 4.85 -9.39
C ARG A 31 -4.72 5.44 -9.50
N LEU A 32 -4.99 6.49 -8.73
CA LEU A 32 -6.24 7.22 -8.71
C LEU A 32 -5.96 8.70 -9.00
N THR A 33 -6.93 9.40 -9.57
CA THR A 33 -6.93 10.86 -9.67
C THR A 33 -7.73 11.47 -8.52
N GLY A 34 -7.54 12.75 -8.23
CA GLY A 34 -8.45 13.47 -7.36
C GLY A 34 -9.89 13.37 -7.88
N GLY A 35 -10.85 13.21 -6.99
CA GLY A 35 -12.28 13.03 -7.34
C GLY A 35 -12.62 11.67 -8.00
N ASP A 36 -11.71 10.70 -8.08
CA ASP A 36 -11.98 9.40 -8.69
C ASP A 36 -13.00 8.59 -7.85
N GLU A 37 -14.11 8.16 -8.46
CA GLU A 37 -15.16 7.38 -7.79
C GLU A 37 -14.66 6.04 -7.23
N ARG A 38 -13.56 5.50 -7.76
CA ARG A 38 -12.94 4.27 -7.22
C ARG A 38 -12.39 4.48 -5.81
N ALA A 39 -12.21 5.72 -5.37
CA ALA A 39 -11.86 6.06 -3.99
C ALA A 39 -12.91 5.59 -2.97
N ASN A 40 -14.16 5.36 -3.38
CA ASN A 40 -15.24 4.83 -2.52
C ASN A 40 -14.89 3.46 -1.90
N ASN A 41 -13.96 2.71 -2.52
CA ASN A 41 -13.51 1.40 -2.01
C ASN A 41 -12.38 1.50 -0.95
N LEU A 42 -11.93 2.72 -0.66
CA LEU A 42 -10.88 3.01 0.32
C LEU A 42 -11.45 3.22 1.72
N PRO A 43 -10.61 3.10 2.77
CA PRO A 43 -10.96 3.62 4.09
C PRO A 43 -11.41 5.07 4.03
N PHE A 44 -12.38 5.43 4.88
CA PHE A 44 -12.99 6.75 4.89
C PHE A 44 -11.95 7.90 4.95
N CYS A 45 -10.92 7.77 5.80
CA CYS A 45 -9.85 8.78 5.88
C CYS A 45 -9.08 8.95 4.56
N MET A 46 -8.80 7.87 3.82
CA MET A 46 -8.14 7.93 2.52
C MET A 46 -9.08 8.44 1.43
N TYR A 47 -10.34 7.98 1.45
CA TYR A 47 -11.39 8.43 0.55
C TYR A 47 -11.51 9.95 0.60
N GLN A 48 -11.63 10.54 1.79
CA GLN A 48 -11.74 12.00 1.93
C GLN A 48 -10.56 12.73 1.27
N LYS A 49 -9.34 12.22 1.43
CA LYS A 49 -8.15 12.82 0.80
C LYS A 49 -8.20 12.78 -0.73
N VAL A 50 -8.67 11.68 -1.31
CA VAL A 50 -8.73 11.54 -2.77
C VAL A 50 -9.94 12.26 -3.35
N ALA A 51 -11.12 12.13 -2.73
CA ALA A 51 -12.37 12.69 -3.22
C ALA A 51 -12.39 14.23 -3.22
N TYR A 52 -11.78 14.86 -2.21
CA TYR A 52 -11.72 16.33 -2.12
C TYR A 52 -10.45 16.93 -2.75
N ALA A 53 -9.58 16.11 -3.36
CA ALA A 53 -8.41 16.62 -4.06
C ALA A 53 -8.74 17.09 -5.48
N PRO A 54 -7.99 18.06 -6.03
CA PRO A 54 -8.13 18.49 -7.42
C PRO A 54 -7.94 17.34 -8.41
N LEU A 55 -8.68 17.34 -9.53
CA LEU A 55 -8.58 16.34 -10.59
C LEU A 55 -7.17 16.22 -11.20
N SER A 56 -6.38 17.29 -11.14
CA SER A 56 -4.98 17.31 -11.59
C SER A 56 -4.03 16.55 -10.68
N GLN A 57 -4.44 16.20 -9.46
CA GLN A 57 -3.61 15.50 -8.50
C GLN A 57 -3.73 13.99 -8.66
N PHE A 58 -2.60 13.29 -8.58
CA PHE A 58 -2.54 11.83 -8.65
C PHE A 58 -2.19 11.22 -7.30
N PHE A 59 -2.80 10.07 -7.04
CA PHE A 59 -2.57 9.26 -5.85
C PHE A 59 -2.20 7.85 -6.25
N SER A 60 -1.36 7.21 -5.44
CA SER A 60 -1.10 5.78 -5.54
C SER A 60 -1.54 5.10 -4.26
N VAL A 61 -2.46 4.15 -4.40
CA VAL A 61 -2.93 3.33 -3.29
C VAL A 61 -2.28 1.96 -3.38
N HIS A 62 -1.71 1.49 -2.28
CA HIS A 62 -1.13 0.17 -2.15
C HIS A 62 -1.81 -0.60 -1.02
N HIS A 63 -2.57 -1.63 -1.39
CA HIS A 63 -3.19 -2.57 -0.47
C HIS A 63 -2.32 -3.80 -0.30
N PHE A 64 -2.23 -4.28 0.92
CA PHE A 64 -1.68 -5.59 1.27
C PHE A 64 -2.78 -6.46 1.87
N TYR A 65 -2.75 -7.74 1.53
CA TYR A 65 -3.72 -8.74 1.95
C TYR A 65 -3.05 -9.82 2.79
N LEU A 66 -3.84 -10.48 3.63
CA LEU A 66 -3.36 -11.62 4.40
C LEU A 66 -3.18 -12.86 3.50
N PRO A 67 -2.16 -13.70 3.75
CA PRO A 67 -1.90 -14.92 2.97
C PRO A 67 -3.04 -15.93 2.98
N SER A 68 -3.66 -16.14 4.15
CA SER A 68 -4.59 -17.26 4.38
C SER A 68 -6.06 -16.89 4.18
N HIS A 69 -6.39 -15.62 4.32
CA HIS A 69 -7.75 -15.11 4.12
C HIS A 69 -7.60 -13.81 3.34
N LYS A 70 -8.40 -13.59 2.29
CA LYS A 70 -8.36 -12.37 1.44
C LYS A 70 -8.70 -11.06 2.17
N GLY A 71 -8.61 -11.03 3.50
CA GLY A 71 -8.76 -9.85 4.34
C GLY A 71 -7.63 -8.84 4.11
N LYS A 72 -7.97 -7.56 4.19
CA LYS A 72 -6.99 -6.47 4.10
C LYS A 72 -6.08 -6.51 5.33
N LEU A 73 -4.77 -6.45 5.11
CA LEU A 73 -3.75 -6.32 6.15
C LEU A 73 -3.47 -4.84 6.42
N ALA A 74 -3.11 -4.12 5.36
CA ALA A 74 -2.80 -2.70 5.40
C ALA A 74 -3.18 -2.01 4.08
N SER A 75 -3.47 -0.72 4.15
CA SER A 75 -3.62 0.17 3.00
C SER A 75 -2.69 1.36 3.20
N PHE A 76 -1.99 1.75 2.14
CA PHE A 76 -1.13 2.93 2.12
C PHE A 76 -1.57 3.85 0.98
N LEU A 77 -1.73 5.13 1.28
CA LEU A 77 -2.03 6.16 0.30
C LEU A 77 -0.80 7.04 0.13
N PHE A 78 -0.33 7.17 -1.10
CA PHE A 78 0.80 8.02 -1.46
C PHE A 78 0.36 9.14 -2.40
N ASP A 79 1.04 10.28 -2.31
CA ASP A 79 0.95 11.34 -3.31
C ASP A 79 1.75 10.96 -4.58
N GLU A 80 1.68 11.84 -5.58
CA GLU A 80 2.44 11.74 -6.83
C GLU A 80 3.96 11.76 -6.63
N LYS A 81 4.45 12.43 -5.58
CA LYS A 81 5.87 12.51 -5.22
C LYS A 81 6.35 11.27 -4.47
N GLY A 82 5.45 10.37 -4.11
CA GLY A 82 5.73 9.15 -3.38
C GLY A 82 5.70 9.29 -1.86
N ASN A 83 5.32 10.45 -1.32
CA ASN A 83 5.16 10.65 0.12
C ASN A 83 3.92 9.91 0.62
N LEU A 84 4.05 9.28 1.79
CA LEU A 84 2.93 8.62 2.45
C LEU A 84 2.01 9.70 3.04
N ILE A 85 0.79 9.80 2.50
CA ILE A 85 -0.24 10.73 2.98
C ILE A 85 -1.00 10.11 4.15
N GLU A 86 -1.39 8.85 4.01
CA GLU A 86 -2.29 8.18 4.95
C GLU A 86 -2.03 6.68 4.97
N GLN A 87 -2.26 6.05 6.12
CA GLN A 87 -2.12 4.60 6.27
C GLN A 87 -3.17 4.01 7.20
N VAL A 88 -3.63 2.80 6.86
CA VAL A 88 -4.62 2.09 7.66
C VAL A 88 -4.16 0.67 7.87
N TYR A 89 -4.09 0.26 9.13
CA TYR A 89 -3.83 -1.13 9.53
C TYR A 89 -5.14 -1.74 10.03
N TYR A 90 -5.57 -2.84 9.42
CA TYR A 90 -6.84 -3.50 9.78
C TYR A 90 -6.69 -4.50 10.91
N GLN A 91 -5.46 -4.97 11.16
CA GLN A 91 -5.16 -5.93 12.21
C GLN A 91 -4.68 -5.22 13.48
N ARG A 92 -5.40 -5.42 14.59
CA ARG A 92 -5.09 -4.83 15.90
C ARG A 92 -4.03 -5.60 16.68
N VAL A 93 -3.73 -6.84 16.29
CA VAL A 93 -2.74 -7.68 16.97
C VAL A 93 -1.33 -7.12 16.74
N ALA A 94 -0.59 -6.89 17.83
CA ALA A 94 0.73 -6.25 17.81
C ALA A 94 1.72 -6.90 16.82
N ARG A 95 1.65 -8.21 16.62
CA ARG A 95 2.46 -8.95 15.64
C ARG A 95 2.23 -8.44 14.21
N TRP A 96 0.98 -8.24 13.81
CA TRP A 96 0.63 -7.75 12.48
C TRP A 96 0.99 -6.28 12.31
N VAL A 97 0.84 -5.46 13.35
CA VAL A 97 1.29 -4.06 13.33
C VAL A 97 2.79 -3.97 13.03
N LYS A 98 3.62 -4.83 13.64
CA LYS A 98 5.06 -4.90 13.34
C LYS A 98 5.34 -5.28 11.88
N VAL A 99 4.56 -6.21 11.32
CA VAL A 99 4.65 -6.58 9.90
C VAL A 99 4.28 -5.40 9.00
N CYS A 100 3.16 -4.72 9.27
CA CYS A 100 2.73 -3.55 8.50
C CYS A 100 3.78 -2.44 8.48
N ARG A 101 4.40 -2.13 9.62
CA ARG A 101 5.50 -1.13 9.68
C ARG A 101 6.69 -1.52 8.82
N LYS A 102 7.05 -2.81 8.78
CA LYS A 102 8.13 -3.30 7.90
C LYS A 102 7.75 -3.24 6.43
N LEU A 103 6.49 -3.54 6.08
CA LEU A 103 5.98 -3.38 4.73
C LEU A 103 6.02 -1.92 4.28
N GLU A 104 5.62 -1.00 5.14
CA GLU A 104 5.72 0.44 4.88
C GLU A 104 7.17 0.85 4.56
N GLN A 105 8.14 0.40 5.36
CA GLN A 105 9.56 0.65 5.13
C GLN A 105 10.04 0.06 3.79
N LEU A 106 9.59 -1.14 3.44
CA LEU A 106 9.92 -1.78 2.15
C LEU A 106 9.35 -1.01 0.97
N VAL A 107 8.09 -0.55 1.05
CA VAL A 107 7.46 0.25 0.00
C VAL A 107 8.18 1.59 -0.16
N LYS A 108 8.56 2.24 0.96
CA LYS A 108 9.34 3.48 0.95
C LYS A 108 10.71 3.29 0.29
N ARG A 109 11.44 2.23 0.64
CA ARG A 109 12.75 1.91 0.04
C ARG A 109 12.65 1.57 -1.45
N SER A 110 11.71 0.70 -1.82
CA SER A 110 11.50 0.34 -3.23
C SER A 110 11.19 1.55 -4.11
N LYS A 111 10.62 2.62 -3.56
CA LYS A 111 10.41 3.88 -4.30
C LYS A 111 11.65 4.77 -4.36
N GLN A 112 12.49 4.80 -3.32
CA GLN A 112 13.76 5.53 -3.34
C GLN A 112 14.70 4.96 -4.41
N ASP A 113 14.77 3.63 -4.53
CA ASP A 113 15.54 2.96 -5.60
C ASP A 113 15.06 3.35 -7.01
N ILE A 114 13.75 3.56 -7.21
CA ILE A 114 13.18 3.95 -8.51
C ILE A 114 13.46 5.43 -8.81
N GLN A 115 13.43 6.32 -7.79
CA GLN A 115 13.76 7.73 -7.96
C GLN A 115 15.25 7.98 -8.25
N LEU A 116 16.13 7.04 -7.93
CA LEU A 116 17.57 7.10 -8.23
C LEU A 116 17.95 6.48 -9.58
N ALA A 117 17.05 5.70 -10.19
CA ALA A 117 17.30 4.99 -11.44
C ALA A 117 16.58 5.61 -12.66
N ALA A 118 15.98 6.80 -12.50
CA ALA A 118 15.26 7.54 -13.55
C ALA A 118 15.99 8.82 -13.95
#